data_AF-A0A8S1YMP6-F1
#
_entry.id   AF-A0A8S1YMP6-F1
#
_cell.length_a   1.000
_cell.length_b   1.000
_cell.length_c   1.000
_cell.angle_alpha   90.00
_cell.angle_beta   90.00
_cell.angle_gamma   90.00
#
_symmetry.space_group_name_H-M   'P 1'
#
loop_
_entity.id
_entity.type
_entity.pdbx_description
1 polymer ?
#
loop_
_entity_poly.entity_id
_entity_poly.type
_entity_poly.pdbx_seq_one_letter_code
_entity_poly.pdbx_strand_id
1 'polypeptide(L)'
;MVIQKIQVNCEGLRLCFINNNLFIFQPFKENLMYIYKMNNVSNELTKTKYIEVGFIFLPYYYIKSKDLLLSKRDKHINVMRMTGNEEFKVEAGNEFIVWKHQFQDP
;
A
#
# COMPACT_ATOMS: atom_id res chain seq x y z
N MET A 1 21.28 -3.93 -12.63
CA MET A 1 21.60 -4.92 -11.59
C MET A 1 20.31 -5.30 -10.87
N VAL A 2 20.02 -6.58 -10.69
CA VAL A 2 18.84 -7.05 -9.95
C VAL A 2 19.29 -7.33 -8.51
N ILE A 3 18.68 -6.67 -7.52
CA ILE A 3 19.06 -6.80 -6.10
C ILE A 3 18.51 -8.10 -5.51
N GLN A 4 17.25 -8.43 -5.82
CA GLN A 4 16.58 -9.61 -5.29
C GLN A 4 15.47 -10.05 -6.24
N LYS A 5 15.18 -11.36 -6.27
CA LYS A 5 13.96 -11.92 -6.84
C LYS A 5 13.11 -12.46 -5.69
N ILE A 6 11.91 -11.92 -5.53
CA ILE A 6 10.97 -12.39 -4.51
C ILE A 6 9.98 -13.31 -5.20
N GLN A 7 9.98 -14.59 -4.84
CA GLN A 7 8.95 -15.52 -5.30
C GLN A 7 7.64 -15.17 -4.60
N VAL A 8 6.61 -14.91 -5.40
CA VAL A 8 5.24 -14.74 -4.93
C VAL A 8 4.46 -16.00 -5.28
N ASN A 9 3.67 -16.50 -4.33
CA ASN A 9 2.91 -17.74 -4.51
C ASN A 9 1.62 -17.52 -5.32
N CYS A 10 1.31 -16.27 -5.63
CA CYS A 10 0.10 -15.82 -6.28
C CYS A 10 0.44 -14.57 -7.09
N GLU A 11 -0.29 -14.35 -8.18
CA GLU A 11 -0.17 -13.14 -8.98
C GLU A 11 -0.44 -11.90 -8.11
N GLY A 12 0.29 -10.82 -8.36
CA GLY A 12 0.12 -9.56 -7.66
C GLY A 12 -0.95 -8.69 -8.29
N LEU A 13 -1.88 -8.17 -7.49
CA LEU A 13 -2.81 -7.16 -7.96
C LEU A 13 -2.19 -5.77 -7.86
N ARG A 14 -1.35 -5.53 -6.84
CA ARG A 14 -0.81 -4.18 -6.56
C ARG A 14 0.58 -4.24 -5.93
N LEU A 15 1.43 -3.35 -6.40
CA LEU A 15 2.76 -3.07 -5.86
C LEU A 15 2.89 -1.55 -5.69
N CYS A 16 3.31 -1.09 -4.52
CA CYS A 16 3.56 0.33 -4.28
C CYS A 16 4.82 0.50 -3.44
N PHE A 17 5.79 1.24 -3.99
CA PHE A 17 7.02 1.57 -3.30
C PHE A 17 6.82 2.79 -2.42
N ILE A 18 7.13 2.64 -1.14
CA ILE A 18 7.09 3.72 -0.17
C ILE A 18 8.43 4.46 -0.18
N ASN A 19 9.51 3.69 -0.24
CA ASN A 19 10.88 4.16 -0.45
C ASN A 19 11.76 3.00 -0.97
N ASN A 20 13.08 3.17 -1.00
CA ASN A 20 14.03 2.16 -1.52
C ASN A 20 14.08 0.87 -0.69
N ASN A 21 13.67 0.94 0.58
CA ASN A 21 13.80 -0.14 1.56
C ASN A 21 12.43 -0.67 2.01
N LEU A 22 11.34 -0.14 1.48
CA LEU A 22 9.99 -0.43 1.93
C LEU A 22 9.01 -0.38 0.77
N PHE A 23 8.30 -1.47 0.56
CA PHE A 23 7.19 -1.52 -0.38
C PHE A 23 6.04 -2.33 0.19
N ILE A 24 4.86 -2.12 -0.38
CA ILE A 24 3.67 -2.89 -0.09
C ILE A 24 3.24 -3.70 -1.31
N PHE A 25 2.72 -4.88 -1.05
CA PHE A 25 2.26 -5.82 -2.07
C PHE A 25 0.94 -6.43 -1.65
N GLN A 26 -0.06 -6.38 -2.53
CA GLN A 26 -1.31 -7.11 -2.34
C GLN A 26 -1.43 -8.17 -3.44
N PRO A 27 -1.46 -9.46 -3.08
CA PRO A 27 -1.72 -10.50 -4.04
C PRO A 27 -3.18 -10.52 -4.49
N PHE A 28 -3.39 -11.15 -5.64
CA PHE A 28 -4.69 -11.39 -6.23
C PHE A 28 -5.52 -12.33 -5.35
N LYS A 29 -6.79 -11.98 -5.13
CA LYS A 29 -7.79 -12.72 -4.32
C LYS A 29 -7.56 -12.76 -2.80
N GLU A 30 -6.60 -12.02 -2.25
CA GLU A 30 -6.48 -11.87 -0.80
C GLU A 30 -6.97 -10.49 -0.33
N ASN A 31 -7.57 -10.48 0.85
CA ASN A 31 -7.96 -9.26 1.56
C ASN A 31 -6.79 -8.63 2.33
N LEU A 32 -5.56 -9.10 2.08
CA LEU A 32 -4.37 -8.74 2.83
C LEU A 32 -3.41 -7.92 1.98
N MET A 33 -2.86 -6.88 2.58
CA MET A 33 -1.73 -6.11 2.07
C MET A 33 -0.50 -6.49 2.88
N TYR A 34 0.55 -6.96 2.20
CA TYR A 34 1.83 -7.31 2.81
C TYR A 34 2.80 -6.14 2.77
N ILE A 35 3.56 -6.00 3.85
CA ILE A 35 4.64 -5.02 3.96
C ILE A 35 5.97 -5.77 3.81
N TYR A 36 6.79 -5.30 2.87
CA TYR A 36 8.13 -5.81 2.65
C TYR A 36 9.15 -4.74 3.01
N LYS A 37 10.07 -5.09 3.92
CA LYS A 37 11.10 -4.19 4.43
C LYS A 37 12.49 -4.80 4.27
N MET A 38 13.46 -3.97 3.93
CA MET A 38 14.87 -4.35 3.87
C MET A 38 15.34 -4.80 5.25
N ASN A 39 15.83 -6.03 5.34
CA ASN A 39 16.55 -6.51 6.49
C ASN A 39 18.02 -6.11 6.33
N ASN A 40 18.51 -5.20 7.18
CA ASN A 40 19.88 -4.68 7.09
C ASN A 40 20.96 -5.72 7.45
N VAL A 41 20.59 -6.85 8.07
CA VAL A 41 21.53 -7.93 8.40
C VAL A 41 21.74 -8.84 7.19
N SER A 42 20.65 -9.25 6.54
CA SER A 42 20.72 -10.12 5.36
C SER A 42 20.85 -9.36 4.03
N ASN A 43 20.60 -8.05 4.03
CA ASN A 43 20.44 -7.21 2.83
C ASN A 43 19.36 -7.72 1.87
N GLU A 44 18.28 -8.26 2.42
CA GLU A 44 17.14 -8.77 1.65
C GLU A 44 15.83 -8.12 2.11
N LEU A 45 14.94 -7.83 1.16
CA LEU A 45 13.55 -7.46 1.45
C LEU A 45 12.81 -8.70 1.93
N THR A 46 12.24 -8.59 3.12
CA THR A 46 11.48 -9.67 3.76
C THR A 46 10.07 -9.21 4.07
N LYS A 47 9.11 -10.13 3.97
CA LYS A 47 7.72 -9.89 4.37
C LYS A 47 7.66 -9.77 5.89
N THR A 48 7.35 -8.60 6.42
CA THR A 48 7.39 -8.33 7.86
C THR A 48 6.00 -8.40 8.51
N LYS A 49 4.99 -7.84 7.84
CA LYS A 49 3.64 -7.66 8.40
C LYS A 49 2.57 -7.76 7.31
N TYR A 50 1.32 -7.87 7.76
CA TYR A 50 0.14 -7.78 6.90
C TYR A 50 -0.92 -6.87 7.52
N ILE A 51 -1.75 -6.27 6.68
CA ILE A 51 -2.90 -5.44 7.05
C ILE A 51 -4.11 -5.92 6.26
N GLU A 52 -5.25 -6.08 6.93
CA GLU A 52 -6.50 -6.39 6.26
C GLU A 52 -7.07 -5.12 5.60
N VAL A 53 -7.19 -5.16 4.28
CA VAL A 53 -7.56 -4.02 3.41
C VAL A 53 -8.79 -4.32 2.55
N GLY A 54 -9.19 -5.58 2.46
CA GLY A 54 -10.27 -6.06 1.59
C GLY A 54 -9.85 -6.21 0.12
N PHE A 55 -10.75 -6.79 -0.67
CA PHE A 55 -10.56 -7.03 -2.10
C PHE A 55 -11.10 -5.86 -2.94
N ILE A 56 -10.31 -5.39 -3.92
CA ILE A 56 -10.71 -4.36 -4.89
C ILE A 56 -9.71 -4.33 -6.08
N PHE A 57 -9.97 -3.53 -7.12
CA PHE A 57 -9.16 -3.37 -8.33
C PHE A 57 -8.35 -2.06 -8.48
N LEU A 58 -8.29 -1.18 -7.47
CA LEU A 58 -7.67 0.14 -7.62
C LEU A 58 -6.27 0.24 -6.99
N PRO A 59 -5.31 0.93 -7.61
CA PRO A 59 -3.94 0.97 -7.14
C PRO A 59 -3.81 1.66 -5.78
N TYR A 60 -2.80 1.25 -5.02
CA TYR A 60 -2.34 1.99 -3.86
C TYR A 60 -1.62 3.26 -4.29
N TYR A 61 -1.80 4.35 -3.54
CA TYR A 61 -1.07 5.59 -3.76
C TYR A 61 -0.49 6.12 -2.46
N TYR A 62 0.84 6.26 -2.41
CA TYR A 62 1.54 6.78 -1.24
C TYR A 62 1.96 8.24 -1.47
N ILE A 63 1.45 9.12 -0.60
CA ILE A 63 1.74 10.55 -0.57
C ILE A 63 2.87 10.79 0.43
N LYS A 64 4.10 10.75 -0.06
CA LYS A 64 5.32 10.87 0.75
C LYS A 64 5.37 12.11 1.63
N SER A 65 4.93 13.28 1.13
CA SER A 65 4.96 14.54 1.89
C SER A 65 4.00 14.56 3.09
N LYS A 66 3.07 13.61 3.17
CA LYS A 66 2.07 13.51 4.24
C LYS A 66 2.18 12.22 5.04
N ASP A 67 3.09 11.32 4.66
CA ASP A 67 3.17 9.95 5.17
C ASP A 67 1.83 9.21 5.08
N LEU A 68 1.09 9.39 3.98
CA LEU A 68 -0.24 8.80 3.81
C LEU A 68 -0.27 7.79 2.67
N LEU A 69 -0.77 6.60 2.95
CA LEU A 69 -1.14 5.59 1.98
C LEU A 69 -2.65 5.61 1.78
N LEU A 70 -3.05 5.84 0.53
CA LEU A 70 -4.44 5.74 0.09
C LEU A 70 -4.68 4.37 -0.51
N SER A 71 -5.71 3.70 -0.02
CA SER A 71 -6.23 2.45 -0.58
C SER A 71 -7.72 2.61 -0.82
N LYS A 72 -8.15 2.61 -2.08
CA LYS A 72 -9.59 2.62 -2.36
C LYS A 72 -10.17 1.24 -2.02
N ARG A 73 -11.33 1.20 -1.36
CA ARG A 73 -12.14 0.03 -1.04
C ARG A 73 -13.59 0.28 -1.46
N ASP A 74 -14.02 -0.35 -2.56
CA ASP A 74 -15.28 -0.08 -3.25
C ASP A 74 -15.54 1.44 -3.42
N LYS A 75 -16.55 1.98 -2.73
CA LYS A 75 -16.92 3.42 -2.73
C LYS A 75 -16.16 4.27 -1.70
N HIS A 76 -15.28 3.67 -0.90
CA HIS A 76 -14.56 4.30 0.21
C HIS A 76 -13.07 4.41 -0.08
N ILE A 77 -12.38 5.33 0.59
CA ILE A 77 -10.92 5.40 0.60
C ILE A 77 -10.44 5.16 2.03
N ASN A 78 -9.69 4.08 2.22
CA ASN A 78 -8.90 3.88 3.42
C ASN A 78 -7.72 4.85 3.38
N VAL A 79 -7.63 5.70 4.40
CA VAL A 79 -6.49 6.58 4.61
C VAL A 79 -5.66 5.99 5.73
N MET A 80 -4.43 5.58 5.41
CA MET A 80 -3.49 4.98 6.34
C MET A 80 -2.29 5.89 6.51
N ARG A 81 -1.95 6.28 7.74
CA ARG A 81 -0.74 7.04 8.03
C ARG A 81 0.41 6.10 8.39
N MET A 82 1.58 6.37 7.83
CA MET A 82 2.82 5.74 8.25
C MET A 82 3.30 6.37 9.56
N THR A 83 3.52 5.54 10.58
CA THR A 83 4.08 5.95 11.87
C THR A 83 5.61 5.91 11.81
N GLY A 84 6.29 6.48 12.82
CA GLY A 84 7.75 6.49 12.90
C GLY A 84 8.41 5.10 12.91
N ASN A 85 7.65 4.03 13.12
CA ASN A 85 8.12 2.65 13.10
C ASN A 85 7.89 1.95 11.75
N GLU A 86 7.57 2.70 10.69
CA GLU A 86 7.21 2.17 9.36
C GLU A 86 5.99 1.25 9.41
N GLU A 87 5.08 1.52 10.34
CA GLU A 87 3.79 0.85 10.45
C GLU A 87 2.70 1.72 9.84
N PHE A 88 1.71 1.12 9.21
CA PHE A 88 0.53 1.84 8.76
C PHE A 88 -0.58 1.73 9.80
N LYS A 89 -1.09 2.88 10.25
CA LYS A 89 -2.28 2.97 11.09
C LYS A 89 -3.42 3.55 10.26
N VAL A 90 -4.58 2.90 10.28
CA VAL A 90 -5.80 3.44 9.64
C VAL A 90 -6.22 4.68 10.43
N GLU A 91 -6.27 5.83 9.77
CA GLU A 91 -6.72 7.10 10.39
C GLU A 91 -8.23 7.29 10.25
N ALA A 92 -8.80 6.85 9.12
CA ALA A 92 -10.24 6.86 8.88
C ALA A 92 -10.63 5.71 7.95
N GLY A 93 -11.63 4.93 8.36
CA GLY A 93 -12.21 3.82 7.59
C GLY A 93 -13.56 4.14 6.95
N ASN A 94 -14.13 5.32 7.20
CA ASN A 94 -15.49 5.66 6.78
C ASN A 94 -15.51 6.96 5.95
N GLU A 95 -16.05 6.83 4.72
CA GLU A 95 -16.66 7.88 3.89
C GLU A 95 -15.83 9.11 3.49
N PHE A 96 -14.70 8.91 2.80
CA PHE A 96 -14.40 9.85 1.72
C PHE A 96 -15.25 9.45 0.51
N ILE A 97 -16.47 9.99 0.42
CA ILE A 97 -17.16 10.09 -0.88
C ILE A 97 -16.21 10.91 -1.75
N VAL A 98 -15.71 10.31 -2.83
CA VAL A 98 -14.98 11.04 -3.85
C VAL A 98 -15.93 12.10 -4.39
N TRP A 99 -15.81 13.33 -3.88
CA TRP A 99 -16.41 14.48 -4.52
C TRP A 99 -15.80 14.52 -5.91
N LYS A 100 -16.59 14.21 -6.93
CA LYS A 100 -16.27 14.58 -8.31
C LYS A 100 -16.15 16.10 -8.31
N HIS A 101 -14.94 16.62 -8.12
CA HIS A 101 -14.66 17.96 -8.56
C HIS A 101 -14.82 17.91 -10.08
N GLN A 102 -15.93 18.49 -10.54
CA GLN A 102 -16.09 18.82 -11.95
C GLN A 102 -14.90 19.73 -12.29
N PHE A 103 -13.99 19.23 -13.10
CA PHE A 103 -13.13 20.10 -13.88
C PHE A 103 -14.10 20.90 -14.77
N GLN A 104 -14.34 22.16 -14.41
CA GLN A 104 -14.68 23.15 -15.42
C GLN A 104 -13.36 23.44 -16.11
N ASP A 105 -13.19 22.87 -17.30
CA ASP A 105 -12.18 23.34 -18.24
C ASP A 105 -12.45 24.83 -18.52
N PRO A 106 -11.38 25.65 -18.68
CA PRO A 106 -11.48 27.07 -18.99
C PRO A 106 -12.13 27.34 -20.35
#